data_AF-A0A7X7J0R9-F1
#
_entry.id   AF-A0A7X7J0R9-F1
#
_cell.length_a   1.000
_cell.length_b   1.000
_cell.length_c   1.000
_cell.angle_alpha   90.00
_cell.angle_beta   90.00
_cell.angle_gamma   90.00
#
_symmetry.space_group_name_H-M   'P 1'
#
loop_
_entity.id
_entity.type
_entity.pdbx_description
1 polymer ?
#
loop_
_entity_poly.entity_id
_entity_poly.type
_entity_poly.pdbx_seq_one_letter_code
_entity_poly.pdbx_strand_id
1 'polypeptide(L)'
;MARCTAFALLALAITPLTAAGQTFTISGRVTSGISSLSGVTLSGLPGNPVTDATGNYTATVASGFSGTVTPTKSGYAFTPATRTYTNVTSNQITQDYSGSTQTFTISGRVTSGISSLPGVTLSGLPGNPVTDATGNYTATVASGFSGTVTPTKSGYAFTPTTRTYTDVTSNQTTQNYAGTAAACPTWYRDSDGDTYGDGADSLESCTEPPGGYVSDSTDCDDEDAAVHPSAAEVCGNGVDDDCVDGDAPCGDTWYRDADGDQYGNPADSTTSELQPAGYVSDYTDCDDSRSDVHPGVAEVCGDGVDNNCSGQLDEDCSDPPPSGGDADQDGVTDEADLCPGTAAGAAVDAEGCAAGQRDNDSDGDGIADANDPFPDDPTNGNGNNSITGAGPGCGTGAAQTLLFATAGLLLLNGPGARRSRSR
;
A
#
# COMPACT_ATOMS: atom_id res chain seq x y z
N MET A 1 -60.77 -106.12 -50.90
CA MET A 1 -60.66 -104.64 -50.85
C MET A 1 -60.31 -104.24 -49.43
N ALA A 2 -59.23 -103.46 -49.31
CA ALA A 2 -58.60 -103.06 -48.07
C ALA A 2 -59.52 -102.25 -47.14
N ARG A 3 -59.38 -102.46 -45.82
CA ARG A 3 -59.45 -101.37 -44.84
C ARG A 3 -58.40 -101.61 -43.74
N CYS A 4 -57.27 -100.90 -43.89
CA CYS A 4 -56.35 -100.61 -42.80
C CYS A 4 -57.08 -99.80 -41.74
N THR A 5 -57.08 -100.29 -40.50
CA THR A 5 -57.30 -99.48 -39.31
C THR A 5 -55.97 -99.38 -38.60
N ALA A 6 -55.35 -98.20 -38.71
CA ALA A 6 -54.13 -97.85 -38.01
C ALA A 6 -54.42 -97.79 -36.51
N PHE A 7 -53.79 -98.68 -35.74
CA PHE A 7 -53.68 -98.50 -34.29
C PHE A 7 -52.65 -97.40 -34.04
N ALA A 8 -53.11 -96.23 -33.60
CA ALA A 8 -52.24 -95.18 -33.10
C ALA A 8 -51.57 -95.68 -31.82
N LEU A 9 -50.30 -96.08 -31.96
CA LEU A 9 -49.44 -96.37 -30.82
C LEU A 9 -49.12 -95.03 -30.15
N LEU A 10 -49.81 -94.73 -29.04
CA LEU A 10 -49.47 -93.61 -28.18
C LEU A 10 -48.12 -93.95 -27.52
N ALA A 11 -47.03 -93.52 -28.16
CA ALA A 11 -45.71 -93.56 -27.55
C ALA A 11 -45.71 -92.59 -26.35
N LEU A 12 -45.86 -93.12 -25.14
CA LEU A 12 -45.49 -92.38 -23.94
C LEU A 12 -44.02 -92.04 -24.07
N ALA A 13 -43.70 -90.76 -24.22
CA ALA A 13 -42.35 -90.26 -24.05
C ALA A 13 -41.94 -90.52 -22.59
N ILE A 14 -41.19 -91.58 -22.36
CA ILE A 14 -40.50 -91.78 -21.09
C ILE A 14 -39.31 -90.82 -21.14
N THR A 15 -39.49 -89.61 -20.61
CA THR A 15 -38.35 -88.78 -20.23
C THR A 15 -37.51 -89.61 -19.25
N PRO A 16 -36.23 -89.90 -19.52
CA PRO A 16 -35.40 -90.59 -18.55
C PRO A 16 -35.40 -89.73 -17.28
N LEU A 17 -35.89 -90.29 -16.19
CA LEU A 17 -35.76 -89.70 -14.88
C LEU A 17 -34.25 -89.74 -14.57
N THR A 18 -33.53 -88.66 -14.89
CA THR A 18 -32.16 -88.48 -14.44
C THR A 18 -32.18 -88.69 -12.93
N ALA A 19 -31.54 -89.75 -12.45
CA ALA A 19 -31.36 -89.99 -11.04
C ALA A 19 -30.81 -88.70 -10.43
N ALA A 20 -31.60 -88.02 -9.59
CA ALA A 20 -31.16 -86.84 -8.89
C ALA A 20 -29.92 -87.25 -8.08
N GLY A 21 -28.75 -86.78 -8.49
CA GLY A 21 -27.50 -87.07 -7.78
C GLY A 21 -27.68 -86.68 -6.32
N GLN A 22 -27.26 -87.54 -5.40
CA GLN A 22 -27.36 -87.25 -3.97
C GLN A 22 -26.61 -85.95 -3.67
N THR A 23 -27.24 -85.03 -2.95
CA THR A 23 -26.67 -83.72 -2.59
C THR A 23 -26.49 -83.59 -1.09
N PHE A 24 -25.50 -82.79 -0.69
CA PHE A 24 -25.21 -82.46 0.71
C PHE A 24 -25.17 -80.95 0.90
N THR A 25 -25.44 -80.52 2.13
CA THR A 25 -25.41 -79.09 2.51
C THR A 25 -24.08 -78.76 3.16
N ILE A 26 -23.48 -77.65 2.75
CA ILE A 26 -22.38 -76.98 3.45
C ILE A 26 -22.93 -75.68 4.01
N SER A 27 -22.90 -75.51 5.34
CA SER A 27 -23.46 -74.33 6.00
C SER A 27 -22.66 -73.92 7.22
N GLY A 28 -22.73 -72.64 7.56
CA GLY A 28 -22.08 -72.07 8.72
C GLY A 28 -22.47 -70.61 8.91
N ARG A 29 -21.82 -69.97 9.87
CA ARG A 29 -21.98 -68.57 10.20
C ARG A 29 -20.65 -67.83 10.10
N VAL A 30 -20.70 -66.59 9.65
CA VAL A 30 -19.57 -65.67 9.68
C VAL A 30 -19.85 -64.58 10.71
N THR A 31 -18.90 -64.35 11.59
CA THR A 31 -19.01 -63.38 12.70
C THR A 31 -17.86 -62.39 12.68
N SER A 32 -18.01 -61.24 13.33
CA SER A 32 -16.90 -60.33 13.65
C SER A 32 -16.93 -60.02 15.15
N GLY A 33 -15.97 -60.59 15.88
CA GLY A 33 -16.09 -60.71 17.33
C GLY A 33 -17.35 -61.51 17.71
N ILE A 34 -18.26 -60.89 18.44
CA ILE A 34 -19.56 -61.50 18.83
C ILE A 34 -20.70 -61.17 17.85
N SER A 35 -20.47 -60.25 16.92
CA SER A 35 -21.50 -59.76 16.00
C SER A 35 -21.61 -60.65 14.77
N SER A 36 -22.83 -60.81 14.23
CA SER A 36 -23.02 -61.40 12.90
C SER A 36 -22.36 -60.55 11.83
N LEU A 37 -21.71 -61.18 10.84
CA LEU A 37 -21.14 -60.49 9.69
C LEU A 37 -21.86 -60.88 8.40
N SER A 38 -22.76 -60.02 7.95
CA SER A 38 -23.49 -60.15 6.68
C SER A 38 -22.64 -59.72 5.48
N GLY A 39 -23.02 -60.12 4.27
CA GLY A 39 -22.37 -59.64 3.04
C GLY A 39 -20.98 -60.23 2.78
N VAL A 40 -20.62 -61.35 3.41
CA VAL A 40 -19.37 -62.08 3.14
C VAL A 40 -19.63 -63.06 2.02
N THR A 41 -18.83 -63.02 0.95
CA THR A 41 -18.96 -63.95 -0.19
C THR A 41 -18.10 -65.18 0.04
N LEU A 42 -18.69 -66.38 -0.03
CA LEU A 42 -17.99 -67.66 0.14
C LEU A 42 -17.61 -68.23 -1.23
N SER A 43 -16.55 -67.69 -1.82
CA SER A 43 -16.05 -68.08 -3.14
C SER A 43 -15.55 -69.52 -3.13
N GLY A 44 -16.00 -70.34 -4.09
CA GLY A 44 -15.62 -71.75 -4.21
C GLY A 44 -16.72 -72.74 -3.86
N LEU A 45 -17.83 -72.28 -3.29
CA LEU A 45 -19.08 -73.04 -3.21
C LEU A 45 -19.95 -72.77 -4.45
N PRO A 46 -20.83 -73.71 -4.85
CA PRO A 46 -21.78 -73.48 -5.93
C PRO A 46 -22.60 -72.20 -5.70
N GLY A 47 -22.56 -71.30 -6.69
CA GLY A 47 -23.27 -70.02 -6.63
C GLY A 47 -22.61 -68.93 -5.76
N ASN A 48 -21.45 -69.20 -5.14
CA ASN A 48 -20.72 -68.26 -4.28
C ASN A 48 -21.64 -67.53 -3.28
N PRO A 49 -22.29 -68.25 -2.36
CA PRO A 49 -23.31 -67.67 -1.49
C PRO A 49 -22.75 -66.52 -0.67
N VAL A 50 -23.62 -65.57 -0.36
CA VAL A 50 -23.32 -64.40 0.46
C VAL A 50 -24.03 -64.53 1.81
N THR A 51 -23.33 -64.22 2.91
CA THR A 51 -23.95 -64.31 4.24
C THR A 51 -25.13 -63.35 4.40
N ASP A 52 -26.20 -63.83 5.01
CA ASP A 52 -27.41 -63.04 5.30
C ASP A 52 -27.20 -62.06 6.47
N ALA A 53 -28.26 -61.33 6.85
CA ALA A 53 -28.24 -60.37 7.96
C ALA A 53 -27.83 -61.00 9.31
N THR A 54 -28.05 -62.29 9.49
CA THR A 54 -27.67 -63.06 10.69
C THR A 54 -26.28 -63.67 10.57
N GLY A 55 -25.58 -63.43 9.46
CA GLY A 55 -24.23 -63.94 9.18
C GLY A 55 -24.22 -65.38 8.68
N ASN A 56 -25.37 -66.00 8.45
CA ASN A 56 -25.46 -67.40 8.01
C ASN A 56 -25.27 -67.51 6.50
N TYR A 57 -24.66 -68.61 6.07
CA TYR A 57 -24.59 -69.02 4.67
C TYR A 57 -24.93 -70.50 4.52
N THR A 58 -25.45 -70.87 3.35
CA THR A 58 -25.73 -72.25 2.98
C THR A 58 -25.46 -72.47 1.50
N ALA A 59 -24.93 -73.64 1.15
CA ALA A 59 -24.77 -74.10 -0.23
C ALA A 59 -25.10 -75.59 -0.34
N THR A 60 -25.70 -75.98 -1.46
CA THR A 60 -25.93 -77.38 -1.79
C THR A 60 -24.88 -77.85 -2.79
N VAL A 61 -24.18 -78.94 -2.47
CA VAL A 61 -23.14 -79.55 -3.29
C VAL A 61 -23.53 -80.98 -3.67
N ALA A 62 -23.06 -81.48 -4.81
CA ALA A 62 -23.23 -82.89 -5.17
C ALA A 62 -22.35 -83.81 -4.30
N SER A 63 -22.76 -85.07 -4.13
CA SER A 63 -21.95 -86.11 -3.50
C SER A 63 -20.58 -86.23 -4.17
N GLY A 64 -19.53 -86.27 -3.37
CA GLY A 64 -18.14 -86.31 -3.81
C GLY A 64 -17.52 -84.94 -4.12
N PHE A 65 -18.22 -83.84 -3.86
CA PHE A 65 -17.68 -82.50 -4.02
C PHE A 65 -16.33 -82.33 -3.33
N SER A 66 -15.39 -81.73 -4.05
CA SER A 66 -14.08 -81.32 -3.52
C SER A 66 -13.77 -79.91 -4.02
N GLY A 67 -13.25 -79.05 -3.15
CA GLY A 67 -12.96 -77.65 -3.49
C GLY A 67 -12.47 -76.84 -2.30
N THR A 68 -11.92 -75.68 -2.57
CA THR A 68 -11.44 -74.73 -1.55
C THR A 68 -12.38 -73.52 -1.51
N VAL A 69 -12.82 -73.16 -0.31
CA VAL A 69 -13.74 -72.05 -0.06
C VAL A 69 -13.02 -70.93 0.66
N THR A 70 -13.07 -69.74 0.08
CA THR A 70 -12.41 -68.53 0.56
C THR A 70 -13.46 -67.45 0.85
N PRO A 71 -13.70 -67.08 2.12
CA PRO A 71 -14.54 -65.93 2.47
C PRO A 71 -13.87 -64.63 2.03
N THR A 72 -14.66 -63.72 1.44
CA THR A 72 -14.18 -62.40 0.99
C THR A 72 -15.18 -61.31 1.35
N LYS A 73 -14.66 -60.21 1.91
CA LYS A 73 -15.37 -58.96 2.19
C LYS A 73 -14.33 -57.84 2.30
N SER A 74 -14.55 -56.72 1.61
CA SER A 74 -13.61 -55.59 1.65
C SER A 74 -13.41 -55.10 3.09
N GLY A 75 -12.16 -54.82 3.46
CA GLY A 75 -11.78 -54.37 4.80
C GLY A 75 -11.77 -55.44 5.89
N TYR A 76 -12.00 -56.72 5.56
CA TYR A 76 -11.94 -57.83 6.53
C TYR A 76 -10.92 -58.88 6.13
N ALA A 77 -10.26 -59.45 7.14
CA ALA A 77 -9.49 -60.69 7.05
C ALA A 77 -10.26 -61.78 7.79
N PHE A 78 -10.14 -63.03 7.34
CA PHE A 78 -10.94 -64.13 7.87
C PHE A 78 -10.07 -65.25 8.44
N THR A 79 -10.56 -65.84 9.52
CA THR A 79 -9.99 -67.01 10.18
C THR A 79 -11.06 -68.12 10.25
N PRO A 80 -10.81 -69.31 9.67
CA PRO A 80 -9.65 -69.61 8.82
C PRO A 80 -9.70 -68.82 7.50
N ALA A 81 -8.55 -68.53 6.89
CA ALA A 81 -8.50 -67.78 5.63
C ALA A 81 -9.15 -68.55 4.47
N THR A 82 -9.09 -69.89 4.50
CA THR A 82 -9.75 -70.79 3.57
C THR A 82 -10.19 -72.06 4.28
N ARG A 83 -11.14 -72.81 3.69
CA ARG A 83 -11.47 -74.18 4.08
C ARG A 83 -11.43 -75.08 2.85
N THR A 84 -10.81 -76.24 2.96
CA THR A 84 -10.75 -77.23 1.88
C THR A 84 -11.69 -78.39 2.20
N TYR A 85 -12.56 -78.72 1.25
CA TYR A 85 -13.45 -79.87 1.29
C TYR A 85 -12.93 -80.92 0.32
N THR A 86 -12.96 -82.18 0.75
CA THR A 86 -12.53 -83.32 -0.06
C THR A 86 -13.60 -84.39 0.02
N ASN A 87 -14.10 -84.82 -1.14
CA ASN A 87 -15.05 -85.92 -1.31
C ASN A 87 -16.23 -85.86 -0.31
N VAL A 88 -17.03 -84.79 -0.35
CA VAL A 88 -18.14 -84.59 0.59
C VAL A 88 -19.23 -85.65 0.39
N THR A 89 -19.46 -86.48 1.41
CA THR A 89 -20.46 -87.57 1.43
C THR A 89 -21.51 -87.44 2.53
N SER A 90 -21.53 -86.31 3.24
CA SER A 90 -22.50 -85.99 4.28
C SER A 90 -22.59 -84.47 4.47
N ASN A 91 -23.68 -84.00 5.10
CA ASN A 91 -23.86 -82.58 5.41
C ASN A 91 -22.71 -82.06 6.29
N GLN A 92 -22.09 -80.96 5.86
CA GLN A 92 -21.08 -80.22 6.61
C GLN A 92 -21.75 -78.99 7.24
N ILE A 93 -22.18 -79.13 8.48
CA ILE A 93 -22.76 -78.03 9.26
C ILE A 93 -21.68 -77.32 10.09
N THR A 94 -21.98 -76.12 10.61
CA THR A 94 -21.07 -75.33 11.48
C THR A 94 -19.70 -75.04 10.85
N GLN A 95 -19.68 -74.74 9.56
CA GLN A 95 -18.47 -74.39 8.81
C GLN A 95 -18.15 -72.90 8.98
N ASP A 96 -17.89 -72.50 10.21
CA ASP A 96 -17.90 -71.09 10.58
C ASP A 96 -16.59 -70.37 10.21
N TYR A 97 -16.69 -69.06 10.02
CA TYR A 97 -15.56 -68.16 9.85
C TYR A 97 -15.67 -66.99 10.83
N SER A 98 -14.54 -66.48 11.29
CA SER A 98 -14.46 -65.23 12.05
C SER A 98 -13.73 -64.17 11.22
N GLY A 99 -14.39 -63.05 10.98
CA GLY A 99 -13.87 -61.89 10.27
C GLY A 99 -13.37 -60.82 11.24
N SER A 100 -12.15 -60.36 11.03
CA SER A 100 -11.55 -59.23 11.75
C SER A 100 -11.34 -58.07 10.79
N THR A 101 -11.59 -56.84 11.22
CA THR A 101 -11.27 -55.66 10.41
C THR A 101 -9.78 -55.61 10.12
N GLN A 102 -9.41 -55.44 8.85
CA GLN A 102 -8.03 -55.19 8.47
C GLN A 102 -7.64 -53.79 8.92
N THR A 103 -6.44 -53.67 9.48
CA THR A 103 -5.88 -52.40 9.94
C THR A 103 -4.49 -52.20 9.38
N PHE A 104 -4.14 -50.94 9.11
CA PHE A 104 -2.82 -50.52 8.64
C PHE A 104 -2.22 -49.48 9.57
N THR A 105 -0.90 -49.41 9.60
CA THR A 105 -0.19 -48.42 10.40
C THR A 105 0.11 -47.18 9.56
N ILE A 106 -0.09 -46.00 10.13
CA ILE A 106 0.44 -44.73 9.65
C ILE A 106 1.46 -44.26 10.68
N SER A 107 2.72 -44.17 10.28
CA SER A 107 3.81 -43.77 11.17
C SER A 107 4.79 -42.85 10.47
N GLY A 108 5.50 -42.07 11.27
CA GLY A 108 6.55 -41.19 10.81
C GLY A 108 7.26 -40.53 11.98
N ARG A 109 8.14 -39.59 11.64
CA ARG A 109 8.91 -38.79 12.59
C ARG A 109 8.68 -37.31 12.34
N VAL A 110 8.67 -36.54 13.42
CA VAL A 110 8.67 -35.08 13.40
C VAL A 110 10.00 -34.57 13.96
N THR A 111 10.65 -33.67 13.21
CA THR A 111 11.96 -33.11 13.56
C THR A 111 11.94 -31.59 13.56
N SER A 112 12.84 -30.96 14.31
CA SER A 112 13.17 -29.53 14.18
C SER A 112 14.62 -29.42 13.72
N GLY A 113 14.83 -29.05 12.44
CA GLY A 113 16.12 -29.25 11.78
C GLY A 113 16.54 -30.73 11.83
N ILE A 114 17.68 -31.00 12.46
CA ILE A 114 18.21 -32.37 12.66
C ILE A 114 17.74 -33.02 13.97
N SER A 115 17.13 -32.25 14.87
CA SER A 115 16.73 -32.70 16.20
C SER A 115 15.36 -33.37 16.19
N SER A 116 15.15 -34.38 17.03
CA SER A 116 13.83 -34.94 17.28
C SER A 116 12.89 -33.90 17.90
N LEU A 117 11.63 -33.86 17.48
CA LEU A 117 10.63 -32.95 18.07
C LEU A 117 9.53 -33.74 18.81
N PRO A 118 9.65 -33.95 20.13
CA PRO A 118 8.63 -34.61 20.94
C PRO A 118 7.42 -33.70 21.19
N GLY A 119 6.27 -34.27 21.56
CA GLY A 119 5.09 -33.50 21.98
C GLY A 119 4.35 -32.79 20.86
N VAL A 120 4.47 -33.26 19.61
CA VAL A 120 3.67 -32.77 18.46
C VAL A 120 2.42 -33.63 18.37
N THR A 121 1.24 -33.01 18.32
CA THR A 121 -0.04 -33.72 18.19
C THR A 121 -0.41 -33.89 16.72
N LEU A 122 -0.74 -35.11 16.27
CA LEU A 122 -1.12 -35.40 14.89
C LEU A 122 -2.65 -35.51 14.79
N SER A 123 -3.31 -34.36 14.72
CA SER A 123 -4.78 -34.26 14.70
C SER A 123 -5.34 -34.83 13.39
N GLY A 124 -6.34 -35.70 13.48
CA GLY A 124 -6.99 -36.33 12.31
C GLY A 124 -6.63 -37.82 12.13
N LEU A 125 -5.64 -38.32 12.86
CA LEU A 125 -5.44 -39.76 13.04
C LEU A 125 -6.29 -40.28 14.21
N PRO A 126 -6.70 -41.56 14.21
CA PRO A 126 -7.39 -42.16 15.36
C PRO A 126 -6.60 -41.97 16.66
N GLY A 127 -7.24 -41.34 17.65
CA GLY A 127 -6.64 -41.06 18.96
C GLY A 127 -5.71 -39.85 19.02
N ASN A 128 -5.51 -39.12 17.91
CA ASN A 128 -4.64 -37.93 17.82
C ASN A 128 -3.27 -38.15 18.50
N PRO A 129 -2.45 -39.08 17.98
CA PRO A 129 -1.21 -39.48 18.65
C PRO A 129 -0.26 -38.29 18.80
N VAL A 130 0.55 -38.34 19.85
CA VAL A 130 1.57 -37.33 20.16
C VAL A 130 2.94 -37.94 19.94
N THR A 131 3.87 -37.19 19.35
CA THR A 131 5.24 -37.69 19.13
C THR A 131 5.96 -37.97 20.45
N ASP A 132 6.66 -39.11 20.49
CA ASP A 132 7.48 -39.52 21.64
C ASP A 132 8.78 -38.72 21.77
N ALA A 133 9.62 -39.03 22.77
CA ALA A 133 10.92 -38.41 23.01
C ALA A 133 11.87 -38.44 21.80
N THR A 134 11.68 -39.40 20.88
CA THR A 134 12.46 -39.55 19.65
C THR A 134 11.83 -38.88 18.43
N GLY A 135 10.70 -38.19 18.64
CA GLY A 135 9.93 -37.51 17.61
C GLY A 135 9.06 -38.45 16.77
N ASN A 136 8.96 -39.73 17.13
CA ASN A 136 8.20 -40.71 16.35
C ASN A 136 6.73 -40.70 16.76
N TYR A 137 5.84 -40.96 15.81
CA TYR A 137 4.43 -41.21 16.05
C TYR A 137 3.95 -42.44 15.26
N THR A 138 2.90 -43.08 15.77
CA THR A 138 2.24 -44.21 15.10
C THR A 138 0.74 -44.15 15.38
N ALA A 139 -0.07 -44.50 14.38
CA ALA A 139 -1.50 -44.70 14.49
C ALA A 139 -1.93 -45.94 13.72
N THR A 140 -2.93 -46.65 14.25
CA THR A 140 -3.57 -47.77 13.56
C THR A 140 -4.89 -47.30 12.97
N VAL A 141 -5.05 -47.46 11.65
CA VAL A 141 -6.26 -47.09 10.91
C VAL A 141 -6.92 -48.32 10.31
N ALA A 142 -8.24 -48.31 10.15
CA ALA A 142 -8.93 -49.36 9.41
C ALA A 142 -8.60 -49.29 7.91
N SER A 143 -8.70 -50.43 7.22
CA SER A 143 -8.63 -50.49 5.75
C SER A 143 -9.61 -49.52 5.11
N GLY A 144 -9.14 -48.75 4.13
CA GLY A 144 -9.91 -47.73 3.43
C GLY A 144 -10.02 -46.39 4.16
N PHE A 145 -9.26 -46.20 5.24
CA PHE A 145 -9.18 -44.92 5.92
C PHE A 145 -8.84 -43.78 4.95
N SER A 146 -9.59 -42.69 5.05
CA SER A 146 -9.35 -41.44 4.34
C SER A 146 -9.52 -40.28 5.32
N GLY A 147 -8.64 -39.29 5.25
CA GLY A 147 -8.66 -38.16 6.18
C GLY A 147 -7.46 -37.24 6.01
N THR A 148 -7.52 -36.07 6.63
CA THR A 148 -6.42 -35.09 6.63
C THR A 148 -5.83 -34.99 8.03
N VAL A 149 -4.50 -35.05 8.10
CA VAL A 149 -3.73 -35.01 9.34
C VAL A 149 -2.97 -33.70 9.43
N THR A 150 -3.10 -33.02 10.57
CA THR A 150 -2.47 -31.72 10.83
C THR A 150 -1.61 -31.83 12.09
N PRO A 151 -0.27 -31.68 12.00
CA PRO A 151 0.60 -31.58 13.17
C PRO A 151 0.40 -30.25 13.88
N THR A 152 0.33 -30.27 15.22
CA THR A 152 0.22 -29.06 16.04
C THR A 152 1.15 -29.13 17.26
N LYS A 153 1.84 -28.02 17.52
CA LYS A 153 2.66 -27.76 18.71
C LYS A 153 2.83 -26.24 18.84
N SER A 154 2.59 -25.68 20.02
CA SER A 154 2.78 -24.24 20.26
C SER A 154 4.21 -23.81 19.95
N GLY A 155 4.38 -22.67 19.28
CA GLY A 155 5.67 -22.13 18.85
C GLY A 155 6.32 -22.83 17.65
N TYR A 156 5.60 -23.69 16.93
CA TYR A 156 6.14 -24.38 15.75
C TYR A 156 5.20 -24.28 14.55
N ALA A 157 5.78 -23.98 13.39
CA ALA A 157 5.17 -24.20 12.08
C ALA A 157 5.66 -25.54 11.51
N PHE A 158 4.84 -26.22 10.71
CA PHE A 158 5.15 -27.55 10.19
C PHE A 158 5.12 -27.60 8.67
N THR A 159 6.07 -28.35 8.09
CA THR A 159 6.15 -28.66 6.67
C THR A 159 6.16 -30.18 6.47
N PRO A 160 5.21 -30.76 5.71
CA PRO A 160 4.02 -30.08 5.18
C PRO A 160 3.09 -29.63 6.31
N THR A 161 2.25 -28.62 6.06
CA THR A 161 1.26 -28.15 7.07
C THR A 161 0.19 -29.20 7.34
N THR A 162 -0.13 -30.04 6.35
CA THR A 162 -1.06 -31.15 6.47
C THR A 162 -0.65 -32.31 5.55
N ARG A 163 -1.13 -33.51 5.83
CA ARG A 163 -1.08 -34.67 4.91
C ARG A 163 -2.47 -35.25 4.74
N THR A 164 -2.86 -35.52 3.50
CA THR A 164 -4.14 -36.16 3.18
C THR A 164 -3.91 -37.62 2.80
N TYR A 165 -4.69 -38.51 3.40
CA TYR A 165 -4.73 -39.94 3.12
C TYR A 165 -6.04 -40.26 2.42
N THR A 166 -5.97 -41.16 1.44
CA THR A 166 -7.13 -41.64 0.69
C THR A 166 -7.02 -43.14 0.56
N ASP A 167 -8.09 -43.83 0.93
CA ASP A 167 -8.27 -45.29 0.81
C ASP A 167 -7.02 -46.08 1.23
N VAL A 168 -6.61 -45.96 2.49
CA VAL A 168 -5.39 -46.62 2.99
C VAL A 168 -5.58 -48.15 3.01
N THR A 169 -4.84 -48.85 2.15
CA THR A 169 -4.86 -50.33 2.01
C THR A 169 -3.52 -51.01 2.33
N SER A 170 -2.55 -50.26 2.84
CA SER A 170 -1.23 -50.77 3.24
C SER A 170 -0.57 -49.84 4.26
N ASN A 171 0.44 -50.35 4.98
CA ASN A 171 1.18 -49.56 5.96
C ASN A 171 1.90 -48.37 5.31
N GLN A 172 1.81 -47.21 5.95
CA GLN A 172 2.39 -45.94 5.53
C GLN A 172 3.46 -45.52 6.55
N THR A 173 4.72 -45.91 6.35
CA THR A 173 5.73 -45.89 7.44
C THR A 173 6.70 -44.70 7.46
N THR A 174 6.59 -43.77 6.52
CA THR A 174 7.54 -42.65 6.36
C THR A 174 6.82 -41.31 6.23
N GLN A 175 5.83 -41.10 7.08
CA GLN A 175 4.93 -39.94 7.00
C GLN A 175 5.48 -38.76 7.83
N ASN A 176 6.61 -38.23 7.42
CA ASN A 176 7.36 -37.29 8.25
C ASN A 176 6.84 -35.85 8.14
N TYR A 177 7.11 -35.07 9.19
CA TYR A 177 6.94 -33.62 9.22
C TYR A 177 8.25 -32.96 9.69
N ALA A 178 8.55 -31.78 9.16
CA ALA A 178 9.59 -30.91 9.66
C ALA A 178 8.93 -29.73 10.37
N GLY A 179 9.15 -29.62 11.67
CA GLY A 179 8.84 -28.43 12.46
C GLY A 179 9.95 -27.38 12.28
N THR A 180 9.54 -26.13 12.21
CA THR A 180 10.41 -24.96 12.32
C THR A 180 9.89 -24.17 13.51
N ALA A 181 10.77 -23.87 14.47
CA ALA A 181 10.41 -22.97 15.56
C ALA A 181 9.98 -21.63 14.92
N ALA A 182 8.73 -21.25 15.15
CA ALA A 182 8.32 -19.89 14.83
C ALA A 182 9.02 -18.97 15.83
N ALA A 183 9.56 -17.84 15.35
CA ALA A 183 10.02 -16.81 16.27
C ALA A 183 8.83 -16.42 17.15
N CYS A 184 8.99 -16.52 18.47
CA CYS A 184 7.97 -16.04 19.37
C CYS A 184 8.00 -14.50 19.34
N PRO A 185 6.85 -13.82 19.42
CA PRO A 185 6.86 -12.38 19.65
C PRO A 185 7.47 -12.06 21.02
N THR A 186 8.05 -10.87 21.11
CA THR A 186 8.44 -10.23 22.36
C THR A 186 7.22 -9.51 22.92
N TRP A 187 6.99 -9.66 24.22
CA TRP A 187 5.96 -8.96 24.97
C TRP A 187 6.63 -8.05 26.01
N TYR A 188 6.00 -6.93 26.32
CA TYR A 188 6.51 -5.89 27.21
C TYR A 188 5.58 -5.76 28.40
N ARG A 189 6.14 -5.65 29.60
CA ARG A 189 5.33 -5.52 30.82
C ARG A 189 4.54 -4.21 30.75
N ASP A 190 3.27 -4.27 31.12
CA ASP A 190 2.31 -3.18 31.22
C ASP A 190 1.87 -3.14 32.70
N SER A 191 2.52 -2.31 33.51
CA SER A 191 2.32 -2.35 34.97
C SER A 191 1.13 -1.53 35.44
N ASP A 192 0.75 -0.48 34.72
CA ASP A 192 -0.32 0.44 35.07
C ASP A 192 -1.65 0.18 34.33
N GLY A 193 -1.63 -0.63 33.27
CA GLY A 193 -2.78 -1.12 32.53
C GLY A 193 -3.27 -0.19 31.41
N ASP A 194 -2.41 0.66 30.86
CA ASP A 194 -2.75 1.65 29.84
C ASP A 194 -2.62 1.13 28.38
N THR A 195 -2.12 -0.10 28.23
CA THR A 195 -1.87 -0.85 26.98
C THR A 195 -0.56 -0.60 26.25
N TYR A 196 0.30 0.26 26.78
CA TYR A 196 1.70 0.40 26.41
C TYR A 196 2.56 -0.35 27.42
N GLY A 197 3.82 -0.61 27.10
CA GLY A 197 4.67 -1.38 28.00
C GLY A 197 6.13 -0.97 27.95
N ASP A 198 6.84 -1.30 29.02
CA ASP A 198 8.25 -0.97 29.22
C ASP A 198 9.14 -1.73 28.23
N GLY A 199 9.81 -1.01 27.33
CA GLY A 199 10.79 -1.57 26.39
C GLY A 199 11.99 -2.28 27.05
N ALA A 200 12.28 -1.99 28.31
CA ALA A 200 13.35 -2.62 29.10
C ALA A 200 12.90 -3.90 29.83
N ASP A 201 11.62 -4.04 30.16
CA ASP A 201 11.05 -5.26 30.77
C ASP A 201 10.27 -6.07 29.73
N SER A 202 10.99 -6.99 29.07
CA SER A 202 10.45 -7.81 28.00
C SER A 202 10.58 -9.31 28.23
N LEU A 203 9.60 -10.05 27.69
CA LEU A 203 9.50 -11.50 27.76
C LEU A 203 9.20 -12.08 26.36
N GLU A 204 10.05 -12.97 25.88
CA GLU A 204 9.78 -13.74 24.66
C GLU A 204 8.77 -14.87 24.95
N SER A 205 7.62 -14.84 24.29
CA SER A 205 6.57 -15.86 24.48
C SER A 205 5.71 -16.06 23.24
N CYS A 206 5.49 -17.32 22.88
CA CYS A 206 4.67 -17.70 21.72
C CYS A 206 3.16 -17.57 21.96
N THR A 207 2.75 -17.26 23.18
CA THR A 207 1.39 -16.90 23.58
C THR A 207 1.46 -15.70 24.50
N GLU A 208 0.43 -14.87 24.53
CA GLU A 208 0.31 -13.77 25.48
C GLU A 208 0.62 -14.24 26.92
N PRO A 209 1.67 -13.70 27.56
CA PRO A 209 2.01 -14.02 28.92
C PRO A 209 0.87 -13.66 29.87
N PRO A 210 0.57 -14.50 30.88
CA PRO A 210 -0.37 -14.11 31.91
C PRO A 210 0.20 -12.94 32.74
N GLY A 211 -0.53 -11.83 32.84
CA GLY A 211 -0.30 -10.81 33.87
C GLY A 211 0.23 -9.47 33.39
N GLY A 212 -0.51 -8.75 32.53
CA GLY A 212 -0.20 -7.36 32.16
C GLY A 212 1.03 -7.28 31.27
N TYR A 213 0.97 -7.91 30.11
CA TYR A 213 1.99 -7.81 29.08
C TYR A 213 1.33 -7.45 27.76
N VAL A 214 1.91 -6.51 27.03
CA VAL A 214 1.40 -6.02 25.74
C VAL A 214 2.46 -6.16 24.65
N SER A 215 2.05 -5.98 23.40
CA SER A 215 2.97 -6.05 22.25
C SER A 215 3.67 -4.73 21.96
N ASP A 216 3.14 -3.63 22.49
CA ASP A 216 3.70 -2.30 22.31
C ASP A 216 4.77 -2.04 23.38
N SER A 217 5.85 -1.36 23.02
CA SER A 217 7.04 -1.20 23.87
C SER A 217 7.43 0.26 24.07
N THR A 218 6.47 1.15 23.84
CA THR A 218 6.71 2.58 23.66
C THR A 218 6.38 3.40 24.89
N ASP A 219 6.08 2.75 26.01
CA ASP A 219 5.84 3.44 27.27
C ASP A 219 7.14 4.03 27.82
N CYS A 220 7.09 5.31 28.19
CA CYS A 220 8.21 6.03 28.81
C CYS A 220 8.12 6.06 30.35
N ASP A 221 6.97 5.76 30.95
CA ASP A 221 6.78 5.57 32.39
C ASP A 221 5.69 4.52 32.69
N ASP A 222 6.06 3.24 32.62
CA ASP A 222 5.18 2.07 32.82
C ASP A 222 4.52 1.99 34.22
N GLU A 223 4.83 2.91 35.15
CA GLU A 223 4.17 3.01 36.44
C GLU A 223 3.02 4.06 36.47
N ASP A 224 2.83 4.86 35.42
CA ASP A 224 1.82 5.92 35.33
C ASP A 224 1.01 5.90 34.02
N ALA A 225 -0.24 5.40 34.11
CA ALA A 225 -1.15 5.24 32.98
C ALA A 225 -1.58 6.55 32.29
N ALA A 226 -1.13 7.72 32.76
CA ALA A 226 -1.31 9.00 32.09
C ALA A 226 -0.14 9.36 31.15
N VAL A 227 0.99 8.66 31.25
CA VAL A 227 2.25 8.95 30.56
C VAL A 227 2.50 7.88 29.52
N HIS A 228 2.10 8.14 28.28
CA HIS A 228 2.19 7.17 27.20
C HIS A 228 2.13 7.84 25.83
N PRO A 229 2.57 7.19 24.73
CA PRO A 229 2.66 7.82 23.39
C PRO A 229 1.39 8.42 22.79
N SER A 230 0.23 8.02 23.32
CA SER A 230 -1.07 8.57 22.91
C SER A 230 -1.68 9.56 23.89
N ALA A 231 -0.92 9.98 24.92
CA ALA A 231 -1.39 10.91 25.93
C ALA A 231 -1.45 12.30 25.32
N ALA A 232 -2.23 13.17 25.95
CA ALA A 232 -2.20 14.57 25.59
C ALA A 232 -1.08 15.23 26.41
N GLU A 233 -0.12 15.82 25.72
CA GLU A 233 0.98 16.55 26.34
C GLU A 233 0.46 17.69 27.23
N VAL A 234 0.89 17.71 28.49
CA VAL A 234 0.56 18.78 29.46
C VAL A 234 1.80 19.65 29.66
N CYS A 235 1.94 20.64 28.77
CA CYS A 235 3.12 21.51 28.74
C CYS A 235 3.49 22.13 30.10
N GLY A 236 4.78 22.07 30.44
CA GLY A 236 5.41 22.71 31.59
C GLY A 236 5.11 22.02 32.92
N ASN A 237 4.61 20.78 32.92
CA ASN A 237 4.41 19.99 34.14
C ASN A 237 5.69 19.26 34.60
N GLY A 238 6.75 19.25 33.78
CA GLY A 238 8.01 18.56 34.03
C GLY A 238 8.01 17.07 33.69
N VAL A 239 6.96 16.57 33.04
CA VAL A 239 6.76 15.18 32.60
C VAL A 239 6.61 15.19 31.07
N ASP A 240 7.22 14.23 30.41
CA ASP A 240 7.01 13.98 28.98
C ASP A 240 5.78 13.07 28.86
N ASP A 241 4.57 13.65 28.87
CA ASP A 241 3.34 12.87 29.01
C ASP A 241 3.09 12.02 27.77
N ASP A 242 3.37 12.55 26.57
CA ASP A 242 3.16 11.83 25.32
C ASP A 242 4.40 11.07 24.81
N CYS A 243 5.45 10.95 25.64
CA CYS A 243 6.70 10.25 25.33
C CYS A 243 7.38 10.74 24.03
N VAL A 244 7.11 11.97 23.60
CA VAL A 244 7.65 12.58 22.39
C VAL A 244 8.28 13.93 22.73
N ASP A 245 9.57 14.04 22.39
CA ASP A 245 10.34 15.29 22.44
C ASP A 245 10.49 15.96 23.83
N GLY A 246 10.10 15.28 24.92
CA GLY A 246 10.20 15.77 26.29
C GLY A 246 9.10 16.78 26.65
N ASP A 247 9.01 17.16 27.94
CA ASP A 247 8.02 18.15 28.42
C ASP A 247 7.99 19.42 27.56
N ALA A 248 6.87 19.63 26.88
CA ALA A 248 6.71 20.74 25.95
C ALA A 248 6.69 22.08 26.71
N PRO A 249 7.40 23.13 26.25
CA PRO A 249 7.36 24.44 26.89
C PRO A 249 5.96 25.06 26.74
N CYS A 250 5.44 25.62 27.82
CA CYS A 250 4.15 26.33 27.79
C CYS A 250 4.27 27.70 27.11
N GLY A 251 3.91 27.76 25.83
CA GLY A 251 3.56 28.99 25.11
C GLY A 251 4.48 29.45 23.98
N ASP A 252 3.92 30.23 23.07
CA ASP A 252 4.65 30.94 22.01
C ASP A 252 5.29 32.23 22.56
N THR A 253 6.34 32.70 21.90
CA THR A 253 6.90 34.04 22.17
C THR A 253 6.07 35.09 21.43
N TRP A 254 5.54 36.04 22.18
CA TRP A 254 4.75 37.17 21.69
C TRP A 254 5.52 38.47 21.94
N TYR A 255 5.44 39.42 21.00
CA TYR A 255 6.18 40.68 20.99
C TYR A 255 5.21 41.84 21.15
N ARG A 256 5.55 42.82 22.00
CA ARG A 256 4.68 43.94 22.30
C ARG A 256 4.43 44.75 21.02
N ASP A 257 3.16 45.08 20.78
CA ASP A 257 2.69 45.93 19.67
C ASP A 257 2.04 47.17 20.32
N ALA A 258 2.85 48.23 20.51
CA ALA A 258 2.43 49.37 21.30
C ALA A 258 1.67 50.43 20.51
N ASP A 259 1.88 50.49 19.19
CA ASP A 259 1.20 51.44 18.30
C ASP A 259 0.03 50.84 17.51
N GLY A 260 -0.10 49.51 17.49
CA GLY A 260 -1.23 48.77 16.95
C GLY A 260 -1.16 48.46 15.46
N ASP A 261 0.02 48.44 14.85
CA ASP A 261 0.19 48.17 13.42
C ASP A 261 0.33 46.67 13.07
N GLN A 262 0.40 45.81 14.08
CA GLN A 262 0.57 44.35 14.05
C GLN A 262 2.01 43.85 13.86
N TYR A 263 3.00 44.71 13.94
CA TYR A 263 4.40 44.36 14.07
C TYR A 263 4.81 44.57 15.52
N GLY A 264 5.62 43.67 16.05
CA GLY A 264 5.98 43.66 17.47
C GLY A 264 7.46 43.94 17.69
N ASN A 265 7.77 44.55 18.83
CA ASN A 265 9.13 44.87 19.23
C ASN A 265 9.95 43.62 19.61
N PRO A 266 11.03 43.28 18.89
CA PRO A 266 11.86 42.12 19.21
C PRO A 266 12.59 42.21 20.56
N ALA A 267 12.73 43.42 21.14
CA ALA A 267 13.34 43.64 22.45
C ALA A 267 12.35 43.56 23.62
N ASP A 268 11.03 43.54 23.37
CA ASP A 268 9.98 43.43 24.38
C ASP A 268 9.06 42.25 24.07
N SER A 269 9.43 41.07 24.57
CA SER A 269 8.72 39.82 24.34
C SER A 269 8.26 39.14 25.64
N THR A 270 7.17 38.39 25.56
CA THR A 270 6.67 37.53 26.64
C THR A 270 6.30 36.14 26.10
N THR A 271 6.33 35.11 26.94
CA THR A 271 5.90 33.76 26.56
C THR A 271 4.51 33.49 27.13
N SER A 272 3.58 33.07 26.28
CA SER A 272 2.21 32.75 26.69
C SER A 272 1.52 31.76 25.76
N GLU A 273 0.64 30.92 26.30
CA GLU A 273 -0.17 29.94 25.54
C GLU A 273 -1.18 30.60 24.59
N LEU A 274 -1.58 31.84 24.88
CA LEU A 274 -2.50 32.62 24.05
C LEU A 274 -1.91 34.01 23.83
N GLN A 275 -2.18 34.60 22.66
CA GLN A 275 -1.79 35.97 22.33
C GLN A 275 -2.22 36.94 23.46
N PRO A 276 -1.27 37.50 24.21
CA PRO A 276 -1.59 38.52 25.20
C PRO A 276 -2.14 39.76 24.51
N ALA A 277 -3.05 40.48 25.18
CA ALA A 277 -3.58 41.72 24.63
C ALA A 277 -2.45 42.76 24.44
N GLY A 278 -2.33 43.33 23.24
CA GLY A 278 -1.27 44.27 22.89
C GLY A 278 0.07 43.62 22.55
N TYR A 279 0.07 42.34 22.19
CA TYR A 279 1.23 41.63 21.68
C TYR A 279 0.87 40.90 20.38
N VAL A 280 1.84 40.67 19.50
CA VAL A 280 1.73 39.97 18.21
C VAL A 280 2.86 38.96 18.03
N SER A 281 2.71 38.02 17.10
CA SER A 281 3.73 37.00 16.84
C SER A 281 4.87 37.48 15.94
N ASP A 282 4.62 38.54 15.17
CA ASP A 282 5.63 39.15 14.31
C ASP A 282 6.54 40.04 15.16
N TYR A 283 7.85 39.92 14.99
CA TYR A 283 8.87 40.59 15.80
C TYR A 283 9.70 41.58 14.99
N THR A 284 9.24 41.95 13.80
CA THR A 284 10.05 42.65 12.81
C THR A 284 9.94 44.18 12.89
N ASP A 285 9.29 44.71 13.93
CA ASP A 285 9.19 46.15 14.16
C ASP A 285 10.52 46.75 14.67
N CYS A 286 11.01 47.78 13.99
CA CYS A 286 12.20 48.53 14.38
C CYS A 286 11.90 49.78 15.23
N ASP A 287 10.67 50.30 15.25
CA ASP A 287 10.20 51.38 16.12
C ASP A 287 8.71 51.21 16.51
N ASP A 288 8.49 50.34 17.51
CA ASP A 288 7.20 50.01 18.15
C ASP A 288 6.43 51.19 18.78
N SER A 289 6.92 52.42 18.64
CA SER A 289 6.19 53.62 19.01
C SER A 289 5.53 54.34 17.83
N ARG A 290 5.73 53.83 16.61
CA ARG A 290 5.41 54.46 15.33
C ARG A 290 4.83 53.47 14.33
N SER A 291 3.50 53.50 14.19
CA SER A 291 2.74 52.68 13.23
C SER A 291 3.05 52.94 11.74
N ASP A 292 3.93 53.89 11.43
CA ASP A 292 4.41 54.22 10.09
C ASP A 292 5.85 53.73 9.85
N VAL A 293 6.42 53.02 10.82
CA VAL A 293 7.78 52.47 10.79
C VAL A 293 7.72 50.96 11.05
N HIS A 294 7.52 50.19 9.99
CA HIS A 294 7.42 48.73 10.05
C HIS A 294 7.73 48.11 8.67
N PRO A 295 8.04 46.80 8.60
CA PRO A 295 8.36 46.16 7.33
C PRO A 295 7.33 46.34 6.23
N GLY A 296 7.83 46.68 5.04
CA GLY A 296 7.04 46.78 3.81
C GLY A 296 6.33 48.11 3.60
N VAL A 297 6.55 49.13 4.43
CA VAL A 297 6.18 50.52 4.09
C VAL A 297 7.15 51.11 3.06
N ALA A 298 6.75 52.20 2.41
CA ALA A 298 7.63 52.96 1.52
C ALA A 298 8.43 53.99 2.33
N GLU A 299 9.70 54.17 1.98
CA GLU A 299 10.59 55.15 2.63
C GLU A 299 10.08 56.59 2.48
N VAL A 300 10.18 57.35 3.55
CA VAL A 300 9.92 58.79 3.59
C VAL A 300 11.24 59.52 3.41
N CYS A 301 11.59 59.78 2.14
CA CYS A 301 12.87 60.34 1.78
C CYS A 301 13.25 61.63 2.53
N GLY A 302 14.41 61.59 3.19
CA GLY A 302 15.07 62.72 3.83
C GLY A 302 14.63 62.99 5.26
N ASP A 303 13.91 62.05 5.89
CA ASP A 303 13.58 62.13 7.32
C ASP A 303 14.63 61.44 8.22
N GLY A 304 15.55 60.67 7.63
CA GLY A 304 16.64 59.99 8.32
C GLY A 304 16.18 58.82 9.21
N VAL A 305 14.99 58.28 8.94
CA VAL A 305 14.41 57.09 9.58
C VAL A 305 14.49 55.92 8.58
N ASP A 306 14.61 54.70 9.10
CA ASP A 306 14.43 53.46 8.33
C ASP A 306 12.95 53.10 8.44
N ASN A 307 12.09 53.60 7.55
CA ASN A 307 10.64 53.41 7.72
C ASN A 307 10.25 51.95 7.52
N ASN A 308 10.92 51.23 6.64
CA ASN A 308 10.57 49.86 6.27
C ASN A 308 11.37 48.79 7.02
N CYS A 309 12.18 49.19 8.00
CA CYS A 309 13.01 48.31 8.81
C CYS A 309 13.95 47.40 7.99
N SER A 310 14.48 47.87 6.85
CA SER A 310 15.43 47.12 6.01
C SER A 310 16.86 47.13 6.58
N GLY A 311 17.13 48.01 7.54
CA GLY A 311 18.46 48.32 8.07
C GLY A 311 19.22 49.37 7.26
N GLN A 312 18.56 50.05 6.31
CA GLN A 312 19.09 51.19 5.56
C GLN A 312 18.29 52.44 5.89
N LEU A 313 18.90 53.62 5.74
CA LEU A 313 18.22 54.90 5.94
C LEU A 313 17.96 55.50 4.56
N ASP A 314 16.73 55.94 4.33
CA ASP A 314 16.30 56.67 3.13
C ASP A 314 16.66 55.96 1.80
N GLU A 315 16.57 54.62 1.73
CA GLU A 315 16.79 53.87 0.49
C GLU A 315 15.62 53.97 -0.51
N ASP A 316 15.84 53.53 -1.74
CA ASP A 316 14.87 53.59 -2.85
C ASP A 316 14.29 54.99 -3.17
N CYS A 317 14.84 56.03 -2.54
CA CYS A 317 14.73 57.43 -2.88
C CYS A 317 15.51 57.72 -4.17
N SER A 318 15.02 57.20 -5.29
CA SER A 318 15.56 57.54 -6.61
C SER A 318 15.40 59.05 -6.84
N ASP A 319 16.55 59.74 -6.89
CA ASP A 319 16.69 61.18 -7.11
C ASP A 319 15.73 61.69 -8.19
N PRO A 320 14.96 62.78 -7.95
CA PRO A 320 14.38 63.53 -9.05
C PRO A 320 15.54 64.11 -9.91
N PRO A 321 15.39 64.19 -11.25
CA PRO A 321 16.49 64.58 -12.13
C PRO A 321 17.02 65.99 -11.76
N PRO A 322 18.33 66.25 -11.97
CA PRO A 322 18.93 67.50 -11.54
C PRO A 322 18.24 68.68 -12.21
N SER A 323 17.98 69.71 -11.42
CA SER A 323 17.34 70.96 -11.81
C SER A 323 18.10 71.68 -12.94
N GLY A 324 17.66 71.44 -14.17
CA GLY A 324 18.00 72.14 -15.41
C GLY A 324 17.14 71.50 -16.51
N GLY A 325 16.17 72.23 -17.05
CA GLY A 325 15.24 71.67 -18.03
C GLY A 325 15.94 71.24 -19.30
N ASP A 326 15.35 70.31 -20.05
CA ASP A 326 15.70 70.00 -21.45
C ASP A 326 14.35 70.01 -22.19
N ALA A 327 13.99 71.18 -22.74
CA ALA A 327 12.65 71.48 -23.23
C ALA A 327 12.31 70.74 -24.53
N ASP A 328 13.30 70.42 -25.35
CA ASP A 328 13.13 69.75 -26.63
C ASP A 328 13.65 68.31 -26.66
N GLN A 329 14.28 67.85 -25.57
CA GLN A 329 14.68 66.47 -25.28
C GLN A 329 15.69 65.92 -26.29
N ASP A 330 16.61 66.76 -26.74
CA ASP A 330 17.68 66.36 -27.65
C ASP A 330 18.96 65.88 -26.94
N GLY A 331 19.01 66.02 -25.60
CA GLY A 331 20.10 65.59 -24.75
C GLY A 331 21.04 66.70 -24.29
N VAL A 332 20.77 67.96 -24.62
CA VAL A 332 21.46 69.15 -24.11
C VAL A 332 20.48 69.96 -23.23
N THR A 333 20.90 70.37 -22.04
CA THR A 333 20.03 71.15 -21.12
C THR A 333 19.76 72.55 -21.66
N ASP A 334 18.59 73.13 -21.36
CA ASP A 334 18.13 74.47 -21.76
C ASP A 334 19.18 75.56 -21.49
N GLU A 335 19.95 75.47 -20.40
CA GLU A 335 21.00 76.46 -20.07
C GLU A 335 22.25 76.36 -20.96
N ALA A 336 22.43 75.23 -21.64
CA ALA A 336 23.57 74.91 -22.51
C ALA A 336 23.18 74.82 -24.01
N ASP A 337 21.89 74.87 -24.33
CA ASP A 337 21.37 74.74 -25.69
C ASP A 337 21.28 76.11 -26.41
N LEU A 338 22.05 76.23 -27.50
CA LEU A 338 22.04 77.41 -28.38
C LEU A 338 21.01 77.29 -29.52
N CYS A 339 20.42 76.12 -29.71
CA CYS A 339 19.47 75.80 -30.78
C CYS A 339 18.11 75.26 -30.27
N PRO A 340 17.30 76.10 -29.59
CA PRO A 340 16.03 75.64 -29.01
C PRO A 340 15.06 75.11 -30.07
N GLY A 341 14.50 73.93 -29.83
CA GLY A 341 13.51 73.26 -30.67
C GLY A 341 14.12 72.26 -31.66
N THR A 342 15.31 71.75 -31.37
CA THR A 342 15.87 70.61 -32.07
C THR A 342 15.00 69.37 -31.82
N ALA A 343 14.86 68.52 -32.83
CA ALA A 343 13.98 67.36 -32.70
C ALA A 343 14.54 66.36 -31.67
N ALA A 344 13.74 65.97 -30.68
CA ALA A 344 14.11 64.99 -29.65
C ALA A 344 14.86 63.78 -30.24
N GLY A 345 16.06 63.51 -29.72
CA GLY A 345 16.95 62.42 -30.16
C GLY A 345 17.66 62.64 -31.51
N ALA A 346 17.66 63.85 -32.07
CA ALA A 346 18.52 64.20 -33.20
C ALA A 346 20.00 64.19 -32.77
N ALA A 347 20.90 63.87 -33.72
CA ALA A 347 22.32 64.00 -33.46
C ALA A 347 22.72 65.48 -33.54
N VAL A 348 23.00 66.06 -32.38
CA VAL A 348 23.43 67.46 -32.21
C VAL A 348 24.92 67.56 -31.93
N ASP A 349 25.50 68.74 -32.13
CA ASP A 349 26.86 69.05 -31.69
C ASP A 349 26.89 69.45 -30.20
N ALA A 350 28.04 69.92 -29.72
CA ALA A 350 28.22 70.24 -28.31
C ALA A 350 27.41 71.46 -27.86
N GLU A 351 26.84 72.20 -28.80
CA GLU A 351 26.08 73.42 -28.61
C GLU A 351 24.55 73.20 -28.76
N GLY A 352 24.09 71.96 -28.98
CA GLY A 352 22.67 71.61 -29.12
C GLY A 352 22.12 71.73 -30.55
N CYS A 353 22.97 71.96 -31.56
CA CYS A 353 22.52 72.22 -32.92
C CYS A 353 22.60 70.98 -33.83
N ALA A 354 21.49 70.62 -34.48
CA ALA A 354 21.50 69.57 -35.51
C ALA A 354 22.19 70.05 -36.80
N ALA A 355 22.62 69.10 -37.64
CA ALA A 355 23.38 69.41 -38.86
C ALA A 355 22.71 70.40 -39.84
N GLY A 356 21.37 70.55 -39.78
CA GLY A 356 20.61 71.51 -40.59
C GLY A 356 20.38 72.88 -39.93
N GLN A 357 20.74 73.05 -38.66
CA GLN A 357 20.64 74.29 -37.88
C GLN A 357 21.99 75.03 -37.78
N ARG A 358 23.08 74.43 -38.26
CA ARG A 358 24.41 75.06 -38.30
C ARG A 358 24.50 75.99 -39.50
N ASP A 359 24.56 77.29 -39.25
CA ASP A 359 24.75 78.32 -40.28
C ASP A 359 26.18 78.25 -40.82
N ASN A 360 26.34 78.09 -42.14
CA ASN A 360 27.65 78.11 -42.80
C ASN A 360 28.02 79.57 -43.07
N ASP A 361 28.45 80.30 -42.05
CA ASP A 361 29.02 81.64 -42.16
C ASP A 361 30.56 81.49 -42.10
N SER A 362 31.18 81.38 -43.28
CA SER A 362 32.59 81.00 -43.41
C SER A 362 33.57 82.09 -42.97
N ASP A 363 33.18 83.36 -43.01
CA ASP A 363 34.03 84.49 -42.62
C ASP A 363 33.61 85.16 -41.29
N GLY A 364 32.44 84.81 -40.75
CA GLY A 364 31.97 85.15 -39.41
C GLY A 364 31.37 86.54 -39.29
N ASP A 365 30.86 87.11 -40.37
CA ASP A 365 30.26 88.45 -40.39
C ASP A 365 28.78 88.50 -39.95
N GLY A 366 28.18 87.33 -39.74
CA GLY A 366 26.80 87.14 -39.31
C GLY A 366 25.79 86.95 -40.46
N ILE A 367 26.25 86.73 -41.69
CA ILE A 367 25.42 86.41 -42.86
C ILE A 367 25.82 85.03 -43.42
N ALA A 368 24.86 84.11 -43.55
CA ALA A 368 25.08 82.79 -44.16
C ALA A 368 25.71 82.85 -45.57
N ASP A 369 26.71 82.02 -45.88
CA ASP A 369 27.43 81.95 -47.17
C ASP A 369 26.50 81.89 -48.39
N ALA A 370 25.37 81.20 -48.26
CA ALA A 370 24.41 81.04 -49.35
C ALA A 370 23.70 82.34 -49.73
N ASN A 371 23.72 83.32 -48.82
CA ASN A 371 23.09 84.64 -48.94
C ASN A 371 24.11 85.79 -48.85
N ASP A 372 25.40 85.48 -48.70
CA ASP A 372 26.49 86.46 -48.73
C ASP A 372 27.04 86.61 -50.16
N PRO A 373 27.00 87.82 -50.75
CA PRO A 373 27.63 88.09 -52.04
C PRO A 373 29.16 87.91 -52.07
N PHE A 374 29.84 87.95 -50.92
CA PHE A 374 31.29 87.72 -50.77
C PHE A 374 31.59 86.77 -49.59
N PRO A 375 31.39 85.45 -49.74
CA PRO A 375 31.43 84.46 -48.65
C PRO A 375 32.78 84.22 -47.95
N ASP A 376 33.82 85.00 -48.27
CA ASP A 376 35.17 84.87 -47.68
C ASP A 376 35.73 86.27 -47.27
N ASP A 377 34.91 87.33 -47.31
CA ASP A 377 35.31 88.71 -47.00
C ASP A 377 34.42 89.32 -45.89
N PRO A 378 34.90 89.32 -44.62
CA PRO A 378 34.11 89.67 -43.44
C PRO A 378 33.83 91.17 -43.27
N THR A 379 34.03 91.97 -44.31
CA THR A 379 33.95 93.45 -44.25
C THR A 379 32.81 94.07 -45.06
N ASN A 380 31.95 93.25 -45.65
CA ASN A 380 30.96 93.70 -46.65
C ASN A 380 29.55 94.00 -46.08
N GLY A 381 29.29 93.66 -44.81
CA GLY A 381 28.07 94.05 -44.09
C GLY A 381 27.93 95.57 -43.90
N ASN A 382 27.14 96.20 -44.79
CA ASN A 382 26.40 97.48 -44.66
C ASN A 382 26.89 98.80 -45.32
N GLY A 383 27.32 98.73 -46.59
CA GLY A 383 27.31 99.90 -47.47
C GLY A 383 25.92 100.28 -48.03
N ASN A 384 25.04 100.92 -47.24
CA ASN A 384 23.94 101.73 -47.81
C ASN A 384 23.95 103.16 -47.26
N ASN A 385 24.39 104.09 -48.12
CA ASN A 385 23.74 105.38 -48.26
C ASN A 385 23.40 105.61 -49.73
N SER A 386 22.15 105.37 -50.13
CA SER A 386 21.30 106.43 -50.69
C SER A 386 19.88 105.92 -51.02
N ILE A 387 18.91 106.61 -50.41
CA ILE A 387 17.53 106.91 -50.84
C ILE A 387 16.97 106.24 -52.13
N THR A 388 15.70 105.77 -52.00
CA THR A 388 14.70 105.25 -52.97
C THR A 388 14.83 103.76 -53.33
N GLY A 389 13.81 102.90 -53.24
CA GLY A 389 12.41 103.02 -52.90
C GLY A 389 11.65 101.74 -53.31
N ALA A 390 10.48 101.51 -52.70
CA ALA A 390 9.43 100.52 -53.05
C ALA A 390 9.83 99.03 -52.95
N GLY A 391 9.16 98.19 -52.15
CA GLY A 391 7.74 97.85 -52.23
C GLY A 391 7.59 96.32 -51.99
N PRO A 392 6.37 95.79 -51.79
CA PRO A 392 6.05 94.90 -50.67
C PRO A 392 5.59 93.47 -51.04
N GLY A 393 5.40 92.62 -50.02
CA GLY A 393 4.57 91.39 -50.07
C GLY A 393 5.37 90.09 -49.98
N CYS A 394 4.85 88.94 -49.55
CA CYS A 394 3.49 88.52 -49.20
C CYS A 394 3.56 87.05 -48.72
N GLY A 395 2.74 86.66 -47.73
CA GLY A 395 2.10 85.33 -47.63
C GLY A 395 2.99 84.14 -47.27
N THR A 396 2.53 82.98 -46.80
CA THR A 396 1.23 82.34 -46.47
C THR A 396 1.65 81.09 -45.67
N GLY A 397 1.02 80.64 -44.58
CA GLY A 397 -0.30 80.03 -44.54
C GLY A 397 -0.25 78.50 -44.60
N ALA A 398 -0.83 77.84 -43.57
CA ALA A 398 -1.54 76.54 -43.61
C ALA A 398 -0.67 75.26 -43.84
N ALA A 399 -1.02 74.04 -43.42
CA ALA A 399 -2.13 73.46 -42.64
C ALA A 399 -1.89 71.93 -42.52
N GLN A 400 -2.53 71.35 -41.48
CA GLN A 400 -3.22 70.03 -41.43
C GLN A 400 -2.42 68.71 -41.60
N THR A 401 -2.45 67.81 -40.61
CA THR A 401 -3.48 66.77 -40.26
C THR A 401 -3.34 65.46 -41.04
N LEU A 402 -3.14 64.33 -40.33
CA LEU A 402 -3.74 62.98 -40.52
C LEU A 402 -3.01 62.03 -39.52
N LEU A 403 -3.59 61.34 -38.53
CA LEU A 403 -4.78 60.47 -38.37
C LEU A 403 -4.63 59.03 -38.91
N PHE A 404 -4.91 58.07 -38.00
CA PHE A 404 -5.27 56.64 -38.17
C PHE A 404 -4.13 55.61 -38.40
N ALA A 405 -4.18 54.34 -37.98
CA ALA A 405 -5.05 53.55 -37.09
C ALA A 405 -4.50 52.09 -37.03
N THR A 406 -4.79 51.40 -35.91
CA THR A 406 -5.18 49.96 -35.74
C THR A 406 -4.32 48.79 -36.28
N ALA A 407 -4.11 47.77 -35.43
CA ALA A 407 -4.74 46.42 -35.49
C ALA A 407 -3.90 45.36 -34.72
N GLY A 408 -4.47 44.60 -33.77
CA GLY A 408 -4.74 43.14 -33.85
C GLY A 408 -3.66 42.31 -33.12
N LEU A 409 -3.83 41.12 -32.50
CA LEU A 409 -4.80 40.03 -32.61
C LEU A 409 -4.46 38.91 -31.56
N LEU A 410 -5.45 38.41 -30.79
CA LEU A 410 -5.83 37.01 -30.40
C LEU A 410 -4.78 35.95 -29.94
N LEU A 411 -4.91 35.19 -28.82
CA LEU A 411 -5.74 33.96 -28.53
C LEU A 411 -5.47 33.49 -27.06
N LEU A 412 -6.44 33.25 -26.14
CA LEU A 412 -7.28 32.05 -25.81
C LEU A 412 -6.61 30.77 -25.22
N ASN A 413 -6.81 30.47 -23.91
CA ASN A 413 -7.62 29.34 -23.34
C ASN A 413 -7.46 29.15 -21.81
N GLY A 414 -8.55 28.71 -21.15
CA GLY A 414 -8.79 28.72 -19.70
C GLY A 414 -8.68 27.39 -18.91
N PRO A 415 -9.25 27.30 -17.68
CA PRO A 415 -8.83 26.38 -16.60
C PRO A 415 -9.82 25.25 -16.22
N GLY A 416 -9.37 24.29 -15.39
CA GLY A 416 -10.20 23.57 -14.40
C GLY A 416 -10.24 22.03 -14.42
N ALA A 417 -10.02 21.39 -13.25
CA ALA A 417 -10.98 20.50 -12.53
C ALA A 417 -10.38 19.32 -11.72
N ARG A 418 -10.72 19.35 -10.42
CA ARG A 418 -10.93 18.31 -9.38
C ARG A 418 -10.86 16.81 -9.74
N ARG A 419 -10.34 16.00 -8.81
CA ARG A 419 -10.87 14.66 -8.46
C ARG A 419 -10.66 14.31 -6.99
N SER A 420 -11.74 13.83 -6.36
CA SER A 420 -11.77 13.17 -5.06
C SER A 420 -11.38 11.70 -5.19
N ARG A 421 -10.87 11.11 -4.10
CA ARG A 421 -10.99 9.67 -3.85
C ARG A 421 -10.99 9.38 -2.35
N SER A 422 -12.09 8.79 -1.90
CA SER A 422 -12.22 8.02 -0.67
C SER A 422 -11.85 6.57 -0.98
N ARG A 423 -11.04 5.96 -0.13
CA ARG A 423 -11.30 4.67 0.54
C ARG A 423 -10.29 4.43 1.64
#